data_AF-A0A5P8W735-F1
#
_entry.id   AF-A0A5P8W735-F1
#
_cell.length_a   1.000
_cell.length_b   1.000
_cell.length_c   1.000
_cell.angle_alpha   90.00
_cell.angle_beta   90.00
_cell.angle_gamma   90.00
#
_symmetry.space_group_name_H-M   'P 1'
#
loop_
_entity.id
_entity.type
_entity.pdbx_description
1 polymer ?
#
loop_
_entity_poly.entity_id
_entity_poly.type
_entity_poly.pdbx_seq_one_letter_code
_entity_poly.pdbx_strand_id
1 'polypeptide(L)' 'MMNIPPSINTIIQQQPYPLLFAIISGSHLYGFPSPDSDYDLRGVHILPVREVIGLETGNEFI' A
#
# COMPACT_ATOMS: atom_id res chain seq x y z
N MET A 1 19.83 -0.12 4.80
CA MET A 1 18.55 -0.54 4.16
C MET A 1 17.55 -0.78 5.27
N MET A 2 16.35 -0.20 5.18
CA MET A 2 15.32 -0.43 6.20
C MET A 2 14.93 -1.92 6.17
N ASN A 3 15.06 -2.60 7.30
CA ASN A 3 14.76 -4.03 7.41
C ASN A 3 13.24 -4.17 7.54
N ILE A 4 12.54 -4.31 6.42
CA ILE A 4 11.08 -4.41 6.39
C ILE A 4 10.66 -5.80 6.92
N PRO A 5 9.76 -5.90 7.92
CA PRO A 5 9.24 -7.17 8.40
C PRO A 5 8.70 -8.06 7.25
N PRO A 6 8.96 -9.38 7.24
CA PRO A 6 8.48 -10.27 6.20
C PRO A 6 6.95 -10.23 6.00
N SER A 7 6.19 -9.97 7.08
CA SER A 7 4.74 -9.82 7.04
C SER A 7 4.28 -8.69 6.12
N ILE A 8 5.02 -7.59 6.03
CA ILE A 8 4.70 -6.46 5.16
C ILE A 8 4.86 -6.85 3.69
N ASN A 9 5.90 -7.62 3.35
CA ASN A 9 6.06 -8.13 1.98
C ASN A 9 4.89 -9.03 1.58
N THR A 10 4.40 -9.87 2.49
CA THR A 10 3.21 -10.70 2.25
C THR A 10 1.98 -9.84 1.96
N ILE A 11 1.72 -8.80 2.77
CA ILE A 11 0.58 -7.89 2.57
C ILE A 11 0.67 -7.18 1.21
N ILE A 12 1.85 -6.70 0.84
CA ILE A 12 2.10 -6.04 -0.44
C ILE A 12 1.82 -6.99 -1.62
N GLN A 13 2.23 -8.25 -1.52
CA GLN A 13 2.02 -9.26 -2.57
C GLN A 13 0.57 -9.74 -2.69
N GLN A 14 -0.26 -9.56 -1.66
CA GLN A 14 -1.66 -9.96 -1.66
C GLN A 14 -2.61 -8.95 -2.31
N GLN A 15 -2.10 -7.76 -2.70
CA GLN A 15 -2.92 -6.74 -3.31
C GLN A 15 -3.40 -7.16 -4.71
N PRO A 16 -4.66 -6.86 -5.09
CA PRO A 16 -5.28 -7.39 -6.31
C PRO A 16 -4.72 -6.80 -7.60
N TYR A 17 -4.09 -5.62 -7.52
CA TYR A 17 -3.58 -4.89 -8.67
C TYR A 17 -2.06 -4.81 -8.66
N PRO A 18 -1.41 -4.80 -9.85
CA PRO A 18 0.03 -4.60 -9.96
C PRO A 18 0.48 -3.37 -9.18
N LEU A 19 1.39 -3.58 -8.24
CA LEU A 19 1.98 -2.51 -7.44
C LEU A 19 3.00 -1.75 -8.29
N LEU A 20 2.86 -0.43 -8.38
CA LEU A 20 3.87 0.44 -8.96
C LEU A 20 4.95 0.78 -7.94
N PHE A 21 4.54 1.23 -6.75
CA PHE A 21 5.43 1.44 -5.61
C PHE A 21 4.66 1.43 -4.29
N ALA A 22 5.37 1.17 -3.20
CA ALA A 22 4.89 1.34 -1.83
C ALA A 22 5.92 2.08 -0.97
N ILE A 23 5.43 2.83 0.01
CA ILE A 23 6.23 3.54 1.00
C ILE A 23 5.73 3.24 2.41
N ILE A 24 6.64 3.29 3.37
CA ILE A 24 6.27 3.41 4.79
C ILE A 24 5.96 4.89 5.05
N SER A 25 4.83 5.13 5.71
CA SER A 25 4.33 6.44 6.10
C SER A 25 4.21 6.54 7.63
N GLY A 26 3.40 7.46 8.14
CA GLY A 26 3.13 7.55 9.58
C GLY A 26 4.34 7.89 10.44
N SER A 27 4.33 7.43 11.70
CA SER A 27 5.38 7.72 12.70
C SER A 27 6.78 7.31 12.23
N HIS A 28 6.87 6.21 11.48
CA HIS A 28 8.10 5.70 10.88
C HIS A 28 8.66 6.64 9.80
N LEU A 29 7.80 7.27 8.99
CA LEU A 29 8.21 8.28 8.02
C LEU A 29 8.63 9.58 8.69
N TYR A 30 7.93 9.99 9.75
CA TYR A 30 8.21 11.24 10.43
C TYR A 30 9.31 11.16 11.50
N GLY A 31 9.87 9.98 11.73
CA GLY A 31 11.03 9.79 12.61
C GLY A 31 10.71 9.74 14.11
N PHE A 32 9.46 9.44 14.48
CA PHE A 32 9.04 9.27 15.87
C PHE A 32 8.28 7.95 16.13
N PRO A 33 8.72 6.79 15.60
CA PRO A 33 8.09 5.52 15.96
C PRO A 33 8.37 5.17 17.43
N SER A 34 7.35 4.69 18.12
CA SER A 34 7.45 4.02 19.42
C SER A 34 7.66 2.50 19.24
N PRO A 35 8.09 1.75 20.27
CA PRO A 35 8.25 0.29 20.17
C PRO A 35 6.97 -0.47 19.81
N ASP A 36 5.81 0.11 20.10
CA ASP A 36 4.46 -0.40 19.81
C ASP A 36 3.82 0.24 18.56
N SER A 37 4.55 1.11 17.84
CA SER A 37 4.05 1.68 16.59
C SER A 37 3.83 0.62 15.53
N ASP A 38 2.71 0.71 14.84
CA ASP A 38 2.42 -0.06 13.65
C ASP A 38 3.13 0.51 12.41
N TYR A 39 2.98 -0.19 11.29
CA TYR A 39 3.52 0.23 10.00
C TYR A 39 2.38 0.74 9.12
N ASP A 40 2.33 2.06 8.92
CA ASP A 40 1.46 2.66 7.92
C ASP A 40 2.07 2.47 6.53
N LEU A 41 1.38 1.79 5.62
CA LEU A 41 1.81 1.63 4.23
C LEU A 41 0.95 2.50 3.31
N ARG A 42 1.59 3.18 2.36
CA ARG A 42 0.91 3.83 1.24
C ARG A 42 1.45 3.26 -0.06
N GLY A 43 0.55 2.85 -0.94
CA GLY A 43 0.90 2.26 -2.23
C GLY A 43 0.21 2.96 -3.39
N VAL A 44 0.79 2.82 -4.57
CA VAL A 44 0.14 3.14 -5.85
C VAL A 44 0.08 1.88 -6.68
N HIS A 45 -1.12 1.57 -7.17
CA HIS A 45 -1.40 0.41 -8.00
C HIS A 45 -1.85 0.83 -9.39
N ILE A 46 -1.60 -0.05 -10.37
CA ILE A 46 -2.02 0.15 -11.75
C ILE A 46 -3.38 -0.51 -11.95
N LEU A 47 -4.43 0.29 -12.13
CA LEU A 47 -5.76 -0.21 -12.43
C LEU A 47 -5.96 -0.45 -13.93
N PRO A 48 -6.72 -1.49 -14.33
CA PRO A 48 -7.12 -1.67 -15.72
C PRO A 48 -7.98 -0.51 -16.21
N VAL A 49 -7.72 -0.01 -17.43
CA VAL A 49 -8.41 1.15 -18.00
C VAL A 49 -9.94 1.00 -18.00
N ARG A 50 -10.44 -0.21 -18.27
CA ARG A 50 -11.88 -0.51 -18.28
C ARG A 50 -12.58 -0.36 -16.91
N GLU A 51 -11.83 -0.41 -15.81
CA GLU A 51 -12.35 -0.26 -14.45
C GLU A 51 -12.36 1.21 -14.00
N VAL A 52 -11.66 2.08 -14.73
CA VAL A 52 -11.57 3.53 -14.46
C VAL A 52 -12.40 4.33 -15.45
N ILE A 53 -12.45 3.90 -16.71
CA ILE A 53 -13.17 4.55 -17.80
C ILE A 53 -14.36 3.69 -18.18
N GLY A 54 -15.56 4.12 -17.79
CA GLY A 54 -16.81 3.43 -18.06
C GLY A 54 -18.01 4.21 -17.50
N LEU A 55 -19.21 3.66 -17.71
CA LEU A 55 -20.45 4.19 -17.13
C LEU A 55 -20.84 3.46 -15.83
N GLU A 56 -20.10 2.41 -15.48
CA GLU A 56 -20.32 1.60 -14.29
C GLU A 56 -19.43 2.11 -13.15
N THR A 57 -19.97 2.11 -11.93
CA THR A 57 -19.17 2.41 -10.74
C THR A 57 -18.18 1.27 -10.52
N GLY A 58 -16.89 1.58 -10.56
CA GLY A 58 -15.83 0.64 -10.23
C GLY A 58 -15.86 0.24 -8.76
N ASN A 59 -15.16 -0.83 -8.41
CA ASN A 59 -14.99 -1.23 -7.02
C ASN A 59 -14.27 -0.12 -6.24
N GLU A 60 -14.86 0.30 -5.13
CA GLU A 60 -14.20 1.17 -4.15
C GLU A 60 -13.33 0.29 -3.26
N PHE A 61 -12.02 0.45 -3.36
CA PHE A 61 -11.06 -0.21 -2.48
C PHE A 61 -10.68 0.78 -1.38
N ILE A 62 -10.90 0.40 -0.12
CA ILE A 62 -10.46 1.12 1.09
C ILE A 62 -9.05 0.65 1.46
#